data_AF-A7AQD7-F1
#
_entry.id   AF-A7AQD7-F1
#
_cell.length_a   1.000
_cell.length_b   1.000
_cell.length_c   1.000
_cell.angle_alpha   90.00
_cell.angle_beta   90.00
_cell.angle_gamma   90.00
#
_symmetry.space_group_name_H-M   'P 1'
#
loop_
_entity.id
_entity.type
_entity.pdbx_description
1 polymer ?
#
loop_
_entity_poly.entity_id
_entity_poly.type
_entity_poly.pdbx_seq_one_letter_code
_entity_poly.pdbx_strand_id
1 'polypeptide(L)'
;MWNRARVTTGSLQALAALNRLSRRYQIDKIQRLSANFERACWRSVRCAEEAAYHRKYDFLRHCVNVINYRKSQPKTRVVPLSDFASTLAAKYNGDNADQLKTEALLRIKTIKSQLPKCIRDVDTDQLTTDEIVDMCRKDDLSTESIENAICSLVEISNIQRLLKRFDDVRKKDISDPPYTRVRLEAMARRGLTTSYH
;
A
#
# COMPACT_ATOMS: atom_id res chain seq x y z
N MET A 1 -0.70 -42.80 -50.48
CA MET A 1 0.11 -43.36 -51.57
C MET A 1 0.15 -42.37 -52.72
N TRP A 2 1.24 -41.63 -52.88
CA TRP A 2 1.45 -40.83 -54.09
C TRP A 2 1.88 -41.76 -55.21
N ASN A 3 1.20 -41.70 -56.36
CA ASN A 3 1.53 -42.48 -57.54
C ASN A 3 2.96 -42.12 -57.99
N ARG A 4 3.95 -42.92 -57.58
CA ARG A 4 5.24 -43.00 -58.27
C ARG A 4 4.97 -43.71 -59.59
N ALA A 5 4.44 -42.98 -60.57
CA ALA A 5 4.44 -43.46 -61.94
C ALA A 5 5.91 -43.68 -62.31
N ARG A 6 6.32 -44.94 -62.49
CA ARG A 6 7.59 -45.25 -63.16
C ARG A 6 7.43 -44.73 -64.58
N VAL A 7 7.93 -43.52 -64.82
CA VAL A 7 7.87 -42.90 -66.13
C VAL A 7 8.90 -43.61 -66.99
N THR A 8 8.44 -44.53 -67.84
CA THR A 8 9.24 -45.20 -68.88
C THR A 8 9.26 -44.41 -70.19
N THR A 9 8.56 -43.27 -70.26
CA THR A 9 8.39 -42.41 -71.43
C THR A 9 9.11 -41.07 -71.27
N GLY A 10 9.29 -40.31 -72.36
CA GLY A 10 9.96 -39.01 -72.31
C GLY A 10 9.29 -38.03 -71.32
N SER A 11 10.11 -37.18 -70.67
CA SER A 11 9.69 -36.25 -69.60
C SER A 11 8.50 -35.36 -69.96
N LEU A 12 8.41 -34.89 -71.20
CA LEU A 12 7.28 -34.09 -71.72
C LEU A 12 5.96 -34.87 -71.77
N GLN A 13 6.01 -36.14 -72.17
CA GLN A 13 4.83 -37.01 -72.22
C GLN A 13 4.32 -37.34 -70.82
N ALA A 14 5.24 -37.54 -69.88
CA ALA A 14 4.92 -37.74 -68.47
C ALA A 14 4.23 -36.53 -67.86
N LEU A 15 4.75 -35.32 -68.15
CA LEU A 15 4.13 -34.06 -67.74
C LEU A 15 2.73 -33.89 -68.34
N ALA A 16 2.53 -34.22 -69.62
CA ALA A 16 1.23 -34.15 -70.26
C ALA A 16 0.21 -35.12 -69.62
N ALA A 17 0.63 -36.35 -69.30
CA ALA A 17 -0.20 -37.33 -68.61
C ALA A 17 -0.55 -36.88 -67.17
N LEU A 18 0.43 -36.36 -66.44
CA LEU A 18 0.23 -35.76 -65.12
C LEU A 18 -0.77 -34.60 -65.16
N ASN A 19 -0.65 -33.72 -66.15
CA ASN A 19 -1.52 -32.56 -66.31
C ASN A 19 -2.97 -32.96 -66.68
N ARG A 20 -3.13 -34.03 -67.47
CA ARG A 20 -4.45 -34.58 -67.80
C ARG A 20 -5.11 -35.20 -66.56
N LEU A 21 -4.35 -35.93 -65.75
CA LEU A 21 -4.83 -36.50 -64.49
C LEU A 21 -5.10 -35.42 -63.44
N SER A 22 -4.23 -34.42 -63.31
CA SER A 22 -4.42 -33.32 -62.35
C SER A 22 -5.68 -32.51 -62.63
N ARG A 23 -6.01 -32.28 -63.91
CA ARG A 23 -7.28 -31.66 -64.32
C ARG A 23 -8.49 -32.51 -63.97
N ARG A 24 -8.42 -33.83 -64.22
CA ARG A 24 -9.54 -34.77 -63.96
C ARG A 24 -9.90 -34.84 -62.49
N TYR A 25 -8.89 -34.83 -61.62
CA TYR A 25 -9.07 -34.83 -60.17
C TYR A 25 -9.06 -33.42 -59.54
N GLN A 26 -9.04 -32.36 -60.36
CA GLN A 26 -8.97 -30.95 -59.94
C GLN A 26 -7.90 -30.68 -58.86
N ILE A 27 -6.75 -31.34 -58.96
CA ILE A 27 -5.70 -31.31 -57.92
C ILE A 27 -5.23 -29.89 -57.65
N ASP A 28 -5.05 -29.08 -58.70
CA ASP A 28 -4.64 -27.67 -58.58
C ASP A 28 -5.66 -26.83 -57.80
N LYS A 29 -6.96 -27.13 -57.96
CA LYS A 29 -8.02 -26.40 -57.25
C LYS A 29 -8.02 -26.74 -55.77
N ILE A 30 -7.83 -28.02 -55.44
CA ILE A 30 -7.72 -28.50 -54.05
C ILE A 30 -6.47 -27.92 -53.39
N GLN A 31 -5.32 -27.91 -54.08
CA GLN A 31 -4.07 -27.31 -53.57
C GLN A 31 -4.20 -25.79 -53.34
N ARG A 32 -4.87 -25.06 -54.24
CA ARG A 32 -5.13 -23.62 -54.04
C ARG A 32 -6.09 -23.38 -52.88
N LEU A 33 -7.11 -24.21 -52.72
CA LEU A 33 -8.04 -24.14 -51.59
C LEU A 33 -7.33 -24.41 -50.26
N SER A 34 -6.50 -25.45 -50.17
CA SER A 34 -5.76 -25.77 -48.94
C SER A 34 -4.78 -24.65 -48.58
N ALA A 35 -4.02 -24.13 -49.55
CA ALA A 35 -3.11 -23.01 -49.31
C ALA A 35 -3.83 -21.72 -48.86
N ASN A 36 -5.03 -21.45 -49.40
CA ASN A 36 -5.83 -20.30 -48.97
C ASN A 36 -6.45 -20.49 -47.58
N PHE A 37 -6.92 -21.71 -47.26
CA PHE A 37 -7.43 -22.06 -45.94
C PHE A 37 -6.35 -21.94 -44.87
N GLU A 38 -5.16 -22.49 -45.14
CA GLU A 38 -4.02 -22.38 -44.23
C GLU A 38 -3.67 -20.91 -43.99
N ARG A 39 -3.51 -20.11 -45.05
CA ARG A 39 -3.25 -18.66 -44.90
C ARG A 39 -4.31 -17.94 -44.07
N ALA A 40 -5.59 -18.26 -44.24
CA ALA A 40 -6.66 -17.66 -43.45
C ALA A 40 -6.60 -18.09 -41.97
N CYS A 41 -6.33 -19.37 -41.71
CA CYS A 41 -6.18 -19.90 -40.36
C CYS A 41 -4.97 -19.28 -39.63
N TRP A 42 -3.82 -19.14 -40.32
CA TRP A 42 -2.65 -18.44 -39.77
C TRP A 42 -2.94 -16.98 -39.45
N ARG A 43 -3.73 -16.29 -40.29
CA ARG A 43 -4.17 -14.91 -40.01
C ARG A 43 -5.08 -14.84 -38.79
N SER A 44 -6.06 -15.74 -38.65
CA SER A 44 -6.96 -15.72 -37.50
C SER A 44 -6.23 -16.04 -36.19
N VAL A 45 -5.31 -17.01 -36.22
CA VAL A 45 -4.47 -17.34 -35.06
C VAL A 45 -3.61 -16.15 -34.67
N ARG A 46 -2.96 -15.50 -35.64
CA ARG A 46 -2.13 -14.32 -35.39
C ARG A 46 -2.94 -13.16 -34.79
N CYS A 47 -4.12 -12.85 -35.34
CA CYS A 47 -4.99 -11.81 -34.78
C CYS A 47 -5.45 -12.16 -33.35
N ALA A 48 -5.71 -13.43 -33.06
CA ALA A 48 -6.10 -13.88 -31.72
C ALA A 48 -4.93 -13.76 -30.72
N GLU A 49 -3.72 -14.11 -31.15
CA GLU A 49 -2.50 -13.92 -30.35
C GLU A 49 -2.23 -12.43 -30.09
N GLU A 50 -2.27 -11.59 -31.12
CA GLU A 50 -2.10 -10.14 -31.01
C GLU A 50 -3.13 -9.52 -30.04
N ALA A 51 -4.40 -9.93 -30.12
CA ALA A 51 -5.43 -9.50 -29.19
C ALA A 51 -5.14 -9.94 -27.74
N ALA A 52 -4.62 -11.16 -27.54
CA ALA A 52 -4.22 -11.64 -26.22
C ALA A 52 -3.02 -10.86 -25.67
N TYR A 53 -2.05 -10.53 -26.52
CA TYR A 53 -0.90 -9.67 -26.16
C TYR A 53 -1.36 -8.28 -25.71
N HIS A 54 -2.25 -7.64 -26.46
CA HIS A 54 -2.79 -6.33 -26.10
C HIS A 54 -3.54 -6.37 -24.75
N ARG A 55 -4.39 -7.38 -24.52
CA ARG A 55 -5.07 -7.53 -23.22
C ARG A 55 -4.10 -7.69 -22.05
N LYS A 56 -3.03 -8.49 -22.22
CA LYS A 56 -1.97 -8.64 -21.20
C LYS A 56 -1.24 -7.32 -20.95
N TYR A 57 -0.90 -6.59 -22.02
CA TYR A 57 -0.24 -5.30 -21.92
C TYR A 57 -1.10 -4.26 -21.21
N ASP A 58 -2.38 -4.15 -21.57
CA ASP A 58 -3.32 -3.22 -20.97
C ASP A 58 -3.52 -3.52 -19.48
N PHE A 59 -3.59 -4.79 -19.10
CA PHE A 59 -3.62 -5.20 -17.69
C PHE A 59 -2.36 -4.76 -16.93
N LEU A 60 -1.17 -5.03 -17.47
CA LEU A 60 0.08 -4.61 -16.84
C LEU A 60 0.17 -3.08 -16.72
N ARG A 61 -0.24 -2.36 -17.75
CA ARG A 61 -0.32 -0.89 -17.75
C ARG A 61 -1.27 -0.39 -16.66
N HIS A 62 -2.42 -1.03 -16.50
CA HIS A 62 -3.36 -0.72 -15.42
C HIS A 62 -2.74 -0.95 -14.05
N CYS A 63 -2.08 -2.09 -13.81
CA CYS A 63 -1.39 -2.35 -12.54
C CYS A 63 -0.35 -1.28 -12.21
N VAL A 64 0.48 -0.89 -13.18
CA VAL A 64 1.48 0.17 -13.01
C VAL A 64 0.81 1.50 -12.67
N ASN A 65 -0.27 1.86 -13.37
CA ASN A 65 -1.02 3.08 -13.08
C ASN A 65 -1.61 3.08 -11.67
N VAL A 66 -2.16 1.96 -11.20
CA VAL A 66 -2.68 1.82 -9.83
C VAL A 66 -1.57 1.99 -8.79
N ILE A 67 -0.41 1.37 -9.02
CA ILE A 67 0.75 1.52 -8.13
C ILE A 67 1.20 2.98 -8.08
N ASN A 68 1.31 3.64 -9.24
CA ASN A 68 1.72 5.04 -9.31
C ASN A 68 0.70 5.96 -8.65
N TYR A 69 -0.60 5.71 -8.84
CA TYR A 69 -1.68 6.42 -8.15
C TYR A 69 -1.56 6.26 -6.62
N ARG A 70 -1.34 5.04 -6.13
CA ARG A 70 -1.08 4.75 -4.71
C ARG A 70 0.18 5.45 -4.18
N LYS A 71 1.22 5.62 -5.01
CA LYS A 71 2.45 6.32 -4.65
C LYS A 71 2.27 7.84 -4.64
N SER A 72 1.47 8.40 -5.55
CA SER A 72 1.19 9.84 -5.63
C SER A 72 0.20 10.31 -4.58
N GLN A 73 -0.67 9.41 -4.10
CA GLN A 73 -1.44 9.64 -2.89
C GLN A 73 -0.44 9.87 -1.74
N PRO A 74 -0.53 10.99 -0.99
CA PRO A 74 0.31 11.19 0.17
C PRO A 74 0.10 10.01 1.12
N LYS A 75 1.16 9.21 1.34
CA LYS A 75 1.16 8.21 2.40
C LYS A 75 0.99 9.00 3.69
N THR A 76 -0.19 8.90 4.29
CA THR A 76 -0.63 9.62 5.48
C THR A 76 -0.78 11.13 5.26
N ARG A 77 -2.01 11.64 5.45
CA ARG A 77 -2.21 13.02 5.88
C ARG A 77 -1.38 13.16 7.15
N VAL A 78 -0.32 13.97 7.12
CA VAL A 78 0.46 14.28 8.32
C VAL A 78 -0.45 15.13 9.18
N VAL A 79 -1.15 14.51 10.11
CA VAL A 79 -1.91 15.25 11.12
C VAL A 79 -0.88 15.84 12.08
N PRO A 80 -0.80 17.18 12.21
CA PRO A 80 0.14 17.79 13.12
C PRO A 80 -0.20 17.33 14.55
N LEU A 81 0.69 16.53 15.13
CA LEU A 81 0.59 16.18 16.55
C LEU A 81 0.84 17.45 17.38
N SER A 82 0.01 17.64 18.40
CA SER A 82 0.14 18.75 19.34
C SER A 82 1.47 18.70 20.10
N ASP A 83 2.24 19.79 20.06
CA ASP A 83 3.48 19.99 20.81
C ASP A 83 3.24 20.36 22.29
N PHE A 84 2.02 20.17 22.81
CA PHE A 84 1.70 20.56 24.17
C PHE A 84 2.59 19.86 25.23
N ALA A 85 2.86 18.57 25.06
CA ALA A 85 3.73 17.84 26.00
C ALA A 85 5.19 18.34 25.98
N SER A 86 5.72 18.73 24.82
CA SER A 86 7.09 19.24 24.68
C SER A 86 7.21 20.65 25.27
N THR A 87 6.22 21.51 25.04
CA THR A 87 6.15 22.84 25.66
C THR A 87 5.99 22.80 27.18
N LEU A 88 5.21 21.84 27.72
CA LEU A 88 5.02 21.67 29.15
C LEU A 88 6.29 21.13 29.83
N ALA A 89 7.03 20.23 29.15
CA ALA A 89 8.36 19.79 29.60
C ALA A 89 9.36 20.97 29.63
N ALA A 90 9.34 21.84 28.63
CA ALA A 90 10.25 22.99 28.55
C ALA A 90 10.00 24.05 29.64
N LYS A 91 8.76 24.15 30.15
CA LYS A 91 8.40 25.05 31.25
C LYS A 91 8.77 24.51 32.64
N TYR A 92 9.22 23.26 32.77
CA TYR A 92 9.51 22.66 34.07
C TYR A 92 10.79 23.20 34.70
N ASN A 93 10.64 23.81 35.89
CA ASN A 93 11.72 24.43 36.66
C ASN A 93 11.96 23.75 38.02
N GLY A 94 11.39 22.56 38.27
CA GLY A 94 11.48 21.84 39.55
C GLY A 94 10.38 22.26 40.54
N ASP A 95 10.27 23.55 40.83
CA ASP A 95 9.35 24.10 41.86
C ASP A 95 7.90 24.29 41.38
N ASN A 96 7.68 24.28 40.06
CA ASN A 96 6.37 24.48 39.44
C ASN A 96 5.63 23.18 39.09
N ALA A 97 6.06 22.05 39.65
CA ALA A 97 5.51 20.73 39.37
C ALA A 97 3.99 20.65 39.59
N ASP A 98 3.48 21.21 40.68
CA ASP A 98 2.05 21.10 41.04
C ASP A 98 1.16 21.97 40.12
N GLN A 99 1.66 23.12 39.65
CA GLN A 99 0.96 23.97 38.67
C GLN A 99 0.93 23.32 37.28
N LEU A 100 2.05 22.70 36.87
CA LEU A 100 2.13 21.98 35.59
C LEU A 100 1.25 20.72 35.58
N LYS A 101 1.08 20.07 36.74
CA LYS A 101 0.14 18.94 36.88
C LYS A 101 -1.31 19.37 36.71
N THR A 102 -1.72 20.50 37.30
CA THR A 102 -3.10 20.99 37.15
C THR A 102 -3.36 21.44 35.70
N GLU A 103 -2.41 22.11 35.05
CA GLU A 103 -2.49 22.49 33.63
C GLU A 103 -2.61 21.26 32.71
N ALA A 104 -1.79 20.22 32.95
CA ALA A 104 -1.84 18.96 32.22
C ALA A 104 -3.16 18.20 32.41
N LEU A 105 -3.68 18.12 33.63
CA LEU A 105 -4.97 17.46 33.92
C LEU A 105 -6.15 18.21 33.32
N LEU A 106 -6.12 19.55 33.32
CA LEU A 106 -7.13 20.36 32.64
C LEU A 106 -7.12 20.11 31.14
N ARG A 107 -5.93 20.06 30.52
CA ARG A 107 -5.79 19.76 29.09
C ARG A 107 -6.34 18.38 28.73
N ILE A 108 -6.03 17.35 29.52
CA ILE A 108 -6.59 16.00 29.33
C ILE A 108 -8.12 16.02 29.39
N LYS A 109 -8.72 16.73 30.36
CA LYS A 109 -10.19 16.85 30.48
C LYS A 109 -10.80 17.53 29.25
N THR A 110 -10.18 18.59 28.73
CA THR A 110 -10.65 19.28 27.51
C THR A 110 -10.57 18.39 26.28
N ILE A 111 -9.51 17.59 26.13
CA ILE A 111 -9.38 16.67 25.00
C ILE A 111 -10.42 15.54 25.12
N LYS A 112 -10.61 14.98 26.32
CA LYS A 112 -11.62 13.94 26.58
C LYS A 112 -13.06 14.38 26.31
N SER A 113 -13.40 15.64 26.55
CA SER A 113 -14.76 16.14 26.25
C SER A 113 -15.03 16.25 24.74
N GLN A 114 -13.98 16.46 23.94
CA GLN A 114 -14.05 16.55 22.48
C GLN A 114 -14.01 15.17 21.79
N LEU A 115 -13.63 14.11 22.51
CA LEU A 115 -13.58 12.76 21.97
C LEU A 115 -14.99 12.15 21.74
N PRO A 116 -15.15 11.31 20.71
CA PRO A 116 -16.35 10.51 20.49
C PRO A 116 -16.68 9.62 21.70
N LYS A 117 -17.97 9.36 21.91
CA LYS A 117 -18.46 8.58 23.06
C LYS A 117 -17.86 7.16 23.12
N CYS A 118 -17.62 6.54 21.97
CA CYS A 118 -17.04 5.19 21.88
C CYS A 118 -15.60 5.06 22.35
N ILE A 119 -14.84 6.17 22.45
CA ILE A 119 -13.41 6.14 22.77
C ILE A 119 -13.05 6.97 24.00
N ARG A 120 -14.02 7.72 24.55
CA ARG A 120 -13.82 8.63 25.68
C ARG A 120 -13.27 7.94 26.94
N ASP A 121 -13.71 6.71 27.17
CA ASP A 121 -13.40 5.93 28.36
C ASP A 121 -12.37 4.81 28.11
N VAL A 122 -11.73 4.83 26.94
CA VAL A 122 -10.75 3.83 26.55
C VAL A 122 -9.39 4.11 27.20
N ASP A 123 -8.82 3.09 27.86
CA ASP A 123 -7.43 3.13 28.34
C ASP A 123 -6.46 3.00 27.17
N THR A 124 -5.82 4.12 26.83
CA THR A 124 -4.90 4.26 25.67
C THR A 124 -3.68 3.36 25.72
N ASP A 125 -3.33 2.82 26.89
CA ASP A 125 -2.14 1.98 27.07
C ASP A 125 -2.41 0.49 26.74
N GLN A 126 -3.68 0.08 26.56
CA GLN A 126 -4.06 -1.33 26.37
C GLN A 126 -4.56 -1.68 24.97
N LEU A 127 -4.91 -0.69 24.13
CA LEU A 127 -5.51 -0.92 22.81
C LEU A 127 -4.56 -0.55 21.68
N THR A 128 -4.55 -1.39 20.65
CA THR A 128 -3.85 -1.12 19.40
C THR A 128 -4.63 -0.10 18.55
N THR A 129 -3.94 0.60 17.66
CA THR A 129 -4.58 1.58 16.76
C THR A 129 -5.66 0.95 15.89
N ASP A 130 -5.52 -0.31 15.52
CA ASP A 130 -6.45 -1.02 14.65
C ASP A 130 -7.78 -1.33 15.37
N GLU A 131 -7.72 -1.70 16.65
CA GLU A 131 -8.91 -1.92 17.48
C GLU A 131 -9.70 -0.62 17.70
N ILE A 132 -9.01 0.51 17.86
CA ILE A 132 -9.64 1.83 17.97
C ILE A 132 -10.37 2.19 16.65
N VAL A 133 -9.72 1.96 15.51
CA VAL A 133 -10.31 2.19 14.19
C VAL A 133 -11.56 1.33 13.98
N ASP A 134 -11.51 0.06 14.38
CA ASP A 134 -12.65 -0.86 14.25
C ASP A 134 -13.82 -0.47 15.16
N MET A 135 -13.56 -0.01 16.38
CA MET A 135 -14.60 0.55 17.25
C MET A 135 -15.24 1.80 16.66
N CYS A 136 -14.44 2.70 16.08
CA CYS A 136 -14.98 3.91 15.47
C CYS A 136 -15.78 3.63 14.20
N ARG A 137 -15.37 2.63 13.41
CA ARG A 137 -16.08 2.22 12.20
C ARG A 137 -17.43 1.57 12.50
N LYS A 138 -17.58 0.89 13.64
CA LYS A 138 -18.87 0.35 14.11
C LYS A 138 -19.89 1.44 14.47
N ASP A 139 -19.40 2.63 14.80
CA ASP A 139 -20.20 3.80 15.17
C ASP A 139 -20.38 4.79 14.00
N ASP A 140 -20.11 4.37 12.76
CA ASP A 140 -20.26 5.17 11.52
C ASP A 140 -19.52 6.52 11.54
N LEU A 141 -18.38 6.60 12.23
CA LEU A 141 -17.54 7.81 12.24
C LEU A 141 -16.81 8.02 10.90
N SER A 142 -16.72 9.27 10.46
CA SER A 142 -15.94 9.63 9.28
C SER A 142 -14.44 9.38 9.49
N THR A 143 -13.71 9.04 8.44
CA THR A 143 -12.25 8.78 8.52
C THR A 143 -11.48 9.93 9.15
N GLU A 144 -11.87 11.18 8.88
CA GLU A 144 -11.28 12.37 9.49
C GLU A 144 -11.52 12.46 11.00
N SER A 145 -12.71 12.05 11.46
CA SER A 145 -13.03 12.05 12.89
C SER A 145 -12.24 10.98 13.64
N ILE A 146 -12.02 9.83 13.01
CA ILE A 146 -11.20 8.72 13.53
C ILE A 146 -9.75 9.17 13.68
N GLU A 147 -9.19 9.82 12.65
CA GLU A 147 -7.82 10.35 12.65
C GLU A 147 -7.61 11.39 13.76
N ASN A 148 -8.53 12.35 13.92
CA ASN A 148 -8.48 13.37 14.95
C ASN A 148 -8.58 12.78 16.37
N ALA A 149 -9.42 11.75 16.52
CA ALA A 149 -9.55 11.03 17.78
C ALA A 149 -8.27 10.27 18.15
N ILE A 150 -7.65 9.57 17.19
CA ILE A 150 -6.35 8.89 17.41
C ILE A 150 -5.28 9.89 17.83
N CYS A 151 -5.17 11.04 17.16
CA CYS A 151 -4.17 12.06 17.51
C CYS A 151 -4.40 12.61 18.92
N SER A 152 -5.66 12.82 19.30
CA SER A 152 -6.07 13.27 20.63
C SER A 152 -5.72 12.24 21.72
N LEU A 153 -5.89 10.94 21.44
CA LEU A 153 -5.51 9.84 22.35
C LEU A 153 -3.98 9.73 22.52
N VAL A 154 -3.23 9.92 21.43
CA VAL A 154 -1.76 9.97 21.49
C VAL A 154 -1.29 11.17 22.31
N GLU A 155 -1.91 12.34 22.16
CA GLU A 155 -1.62 13.52 23.00
C GLU A 155 -1.89 13.23 24.48
N ILE A 156 -3.01 12.60 24.82
CA ILE A 156 -3.33 12.18 26.19
C ILE A 156 -2.27 11.22 26.74
N SER A 157 -1.90 10.18 26.00
CA SER A 157 -0.87 9.21 26.44
C SER A 157 0.48 9.89 26.69
N ASN A 158 0.88 10.82 25.82
CA ASN A 158 2.12 11.59 26.01
C ASN A 158 2.09 12.46 27.28
N ILE A 159 0.97 13.14 27.54
CA ILE A 159 0.80 13.94 28.77
C ILE A 159 0.81 13.04 30.01
N GLN A 160 0.12 11.90 29.98
CA GLN A 160 0.10 10.93 31.09
C GLN A 160 1.50 10.36 31.39
N ARG A 161 2.27 10.02 30.35
CA ARG A 161 3.67 9.57 30.52
C ARG A 161 4.54 10.65 31.16
N LEU A 162 4.33 11.91 30.79
CA LEU A 162 5.05 13.04 31.37
C LEU A 162 4.66 13.28 32.83
N LEU A 163 3.37 13.18 33.16
CA LEU A 163 2.88 13.24 34.54
C LEU A 163 3.49 12.15 35.43
N LYS A 164 3.51 10.89 34.96
CA LYS A 164 4.13 9.77 35.67
C LYS A 164 5.62 10.03 35.96
N ARG A 165 6.33 10.64 35.02
CA ARG A 165 7.74 11.04 35.20
C ARG A 165 7.91 12.14 36.24
N PHE A 166 7.03 13.13 36.30
CA PHE A 166 7.07 14.13 37.38
C PHE A 166 6.88 13.50 38.76
N ASP A 167 6.01 12.48 38.87
CA ASP A 167 5.84 11.73 40.12
C ASP A 167 7.07 10.88 40.47
N ASP A 168 7.72 10.28 39.48
CA ASP A 168 8.93 9.46 39.68
C ASP A 168 10.17 10.31 40.05
N VAL A 169 10.31 11.52 39.52
CA VAL A 169 11.37 12.47 39.92
C VAL A 169 11.19 12.88 41.38
N ARG A 170 9.97 13.21 41.79
CA ARG A 170 9.65 13.56 43.19
C ARG A 170 9.91 12.40 44.17
N LYS A 171 9.82 11.14 43.70
CA LYS A 171 10.15 9.94 44.50
C LYS A 171 11.65 9.64 44.56
N LYS A 172 12.44 10.11 43.59
CA LYS A 172 13.90 9.90 43.53
C LYS A 172 14.73 10.99 44.19
N ASP A 173 14.13 12.09 44.62
CA ASP A 173 14.74 13.17 45.41
C ASP A 173 15.16 12.76 46.85
N ILE A 174 15.50 11.48 47.06
CA ILE A 174 16.27 11.07 48.25
C ILE A 174 17.73 10.74 47.91
N SER A 175 18.14 10.42 46.67
CA SER A 175 19.58 10.15 46.42
C SER A 175 19.99 10.00 44.94
N ASP A 176 19.82 10.99 44.05
CA ASP A 176 20.64 11.03 42.83
C ASP A 176 20.76 12.45 42.24
N PRO A 177 21.94 12.87 41.76
CA PRO A 177 22.18 14.23 41.28
C PRO A 177 21.44 14.53 39.96
N PRO A 178 21.03 15.79 39.72
CA PRO A 178 20.20 16.15 38.58
C PRO A 178 20.95 15.96 37.25
N TYR A 179 20.29 15.31 36.30
CA TYR A 179 20.79 15.16 34.93
C TYR A 179 20.95 16.55 34.28
N THR A 180 22.13 16.83 33.73
CA THR A 180 22.40 18.09 33.03
C THR A 180 21.59 18.20 31.73
N ARG A 181 21.25 19.44 31.34
CA ARG A 181 20.49 19.77 30.11
C ARG A 181 21.01 19.06 28.86
N VAL A 182 22.34 18.97 28.72
CA VAL A 182 23.01 18.26 27.61
C VAL A 182 22.65 16.77 27.57
N ARG A 183 22.48 16.15 28.74
CA ARG A 183 22.15 14.72 28.90
C ARG A 183 20.69 14.45 28.55
N LEU A 184 19.79 15.39 28.86
CA LEU A 184 18.38 15.36 28.46
C LEU A 184 18.22 15.55 26.94
N GLU A 185 18.96 16.49 26.34
CA GLU A 185 18.95 16.75 24.90
C GLU A 185 19.51 15.56 24.08
N ALA A 186 20.56 14.90 24.58
CA ALA A 186 21.13 13.70 23.94
C ALA A 186 20.17 12.49 23.99
N MET A 187 19.37 12.37 25.04
CA MET A 187 18.38 11.29 25.18
C MET A 187 17.14 11.51 24.30
N ALA A 188 16.71 12.76 24.08
CA ALA A 188 15.61 13.09 23.17
C ALA A 188 15.94 12.78 21.70
N ARG A 189 17.20 12.97 21.27
CA ARG A 189 17.64 12.72 19.88
C ARG A 189 17.78 11.23 19.52
N ARG A 190 18.00 10.34 20.50
CA ARG A 190 18.10 8.89 20.24
C ARG A 190 16.75 8.22 19.94
N GLY A 191 15.62 8.91 20.12
CA GLY A 191 14.28 8.37 19.88
C GLY A 191 13.77 8.39 18.44
N LEU A 192 14.54 8.89 17.46
CA LEU A 192 14.10 9.10 16.08
C LEU A 192 15.06 8.54 15.01
N THR A 193 15.61 7.34 15.24
CA THR A 193 16.20 6.55 14.14
C THR A 193 15.65 5.13 14.15
N THR A 194 14.39 4.98 13.75
CA THR A 194 13.94 3.72 13.14
C THR A 194 14.19 3.83 11.64
N SER A 195 15.42 3.52 11.22
CA SER A 195 15.67 3.07 9.86
C SER A 195 14.97 1.73 9.70
N TYR A 196 13.89 1.70 8.91
CA TYR A 196 13.31 0.46 8.43
C TYR A 196 14.07 0.04 7.17
N HIS A 197 14.81 -1.07 7.26
CA HIS A 197 15.16 -1.91 6.12
C HIS A 197 14.01 -2.88 5.84
#